data_AF-A0A0Q8MNX4-F1
#
_entry.id   AF-A0A0Q8MNX4-F1
#
_cell.length_a   1.000
_cell.length_b   1.000
_cell.length_c   1.000
_cell.angle_alpha   90.00
_cell.angle_beta   90.00
_cell.angle_gamma   90.00
#
_symmetry.space_group_name_H-M   'P 1'
#
loop_
_entity.id
_entity.type
_entity.pdbx_description
1 polymer ?
#
loop_
_entity_poly.entity_id
_entity_poly.type
_entity_poly.pdbx_seq_one_letter_code
_entity_poly.pdbx_strand_id
1 'polypeptide(L)' 'MYSYEDRMRAVQLYIKLGKRANAAIRQLGYPTKNALKHWHRELARGNDLSAGYVRTKHRYSDEQKRTAVEYYLDHGRRLA' A
#
# COMPACT_ATOMS: atom_id res chain seq x y z
N MET A 1 5.34 2.91 9.20
CA MET A 1 5.13 3.19 7.75
C MET A 1 6.48 3.65 7.20
N TYR A 2 6.99 3.10 6.10
CA TYR A 2 8.28 3.54 5.53
C TYR A 2 8.09 4.83 4.73
N SER A 3 9.03 5.76 4.77
CA SER A 3 8.96 6.96 3.92
C SER A 3 9.10 6.58 2.44
N TYR A 4 8.72 7.48 1.53
CA TYR A 4 8.94 7.27 0.09
C TYR A 4 10.43 7.14 -0.23
N GLU A 5 11.27 7.97 0.40
CA GLU A 5 12.73 7.91 0.23
C GLU A 5 13.30 6.56 0.69
N ASP A 6 12.87 6.05 1.85
CA ASP A 6 13.35 4.77 2.37
C ASP A 6 12.97 3.60 1.44
N ARG A 7 11.76 3.66 0.84
CA ARG A 7 11.30 2.69 -0.15
C ARG A 7 12.16 2.74 -1.41
N MET A 8 12.45 3.94 -1.91
CA MET A 8 13.26 4.16 -3.09
C MET A 8 14.71 3.66 -2.87
N ARG A 9 15.32 4.03 -1.73
CA ARG A 9 16.67 3.54 -1.35
C ARG A 9 16.71 2.02 -1.27
N ALA A 10 15.69 1.39 -0.67
CA ALA A 10 15.61 -0.06 -0.58
C ALA A 10 15.51 -0.74 -1.95
N VAL A 11 14.69 -0.21 -2.87
CA VAL A 11 14.55 -0.77 -4.22
C VAL A 11 15.82 -0.57 -5.06
N GLN A 12 16.45 0.61 -4.99
CA GLN A 12 17.73 0.86 -5.65
C GLN A 12 18.81 -0.13 -5.19
N LEU A 13 18.90 -0.34 -3.86
CA LEU A 13 19.83 -1.31 -3.30
C LEU A 13 19.50 -2.74 -3.73
N TYR A 14 18.22 -3.10 -3.78
CA TYR A 14 17.76 -4.41 -4.24
C TYR A 14 18.16 -4.68 -5.70
N ILE A 15 18.05 -3.68 -6.58
CA ILE A 15 18.48 -3.78 -7.98
C ILE A 15 20.01 -3.91 -8.05
N LYS A 16 20.75 -3.05 -7.32
CA LYS A 16 22.22 -3.07 -7.26
C LYS A 16 22.78 -4.42 -6.79
N LEU A 17 22.10 -5.07 -5.86
CA LEU A 17 22.48 -6.39 -5.32
C LEU A 17 22.00 -7.58 -6.17
N GLY A 18 21.48 -7.35 -7.38
CA GLY A 18 21.02 -8.41 -8.27
C GLY A 18 19.79 -9.13 -7.73
N LYS A 19 18.83 -8.40 -7.15
CA LYS A 19 17.57 -8.92 -6.61
C LYS A 19 17.72 -9.84 -5.38
N ARG A 20 18.84 -9.74 -4.67
CA ARG A 20 19.10 -10.47 -3.41
C ARG A 20 18.45 -9.77 -2.22
N ALA A 21 17.18 -10.10 -1.96
CA ALA A 21 16.38 -9.44 -0.91
C ALA A 21 17.04 -9.50 0.47
N ASN A 22 17.54 -10.68 0.88
CA ASN A 22 18.15 -10.84 2.19
C ASN A 22 19.41 -9.98 2.38
N ALA A 23 20.15 -9.70 1.29
CA ALA A 23 21.33 -8.86 1.36
C ALA A 23 20.93 -7.38 1.57
N ALA A 24 19.90 -6.89 0.88
CA ALA A 24 19.37 -5.55 1.08
C ALA A 24 18.82 -5.36 2.51
N ILE A 25 18.11 -6.37 3.03
CA ILE A 25 17.54 -6.34 4.38
C ILE A 25 18.63 -6.35 5.45
N ARG A 26 19.69 -7.14 5.28
CA ARG A 26 20.84 -7.14 6.21
C ARG A 26 21.59 -5.82 6.22
N GLN A 27 21.64 -5.12 5.08
CA GLN A 27 22.32 -3.83 4.97
C GLN A 27 21.50 -2.66 5.51
N LEU A 28 20.19 -2.65 5.29
CA LEU A 28 19.31 -1.54 5.69
C LEU A 28 18.64 -1.76 7.05
N GLY A 29 18.53 -3.00 7.53
CA GLY A 29 17.77 -3.36 8.75
C GLY A 29 16.25 -3.36 8.57
N TYR A 30 15.78 -2.98 7.39
CA TYR A 30 14.40 -2.97 6.90
C TYR A 30 14.46 -3.10 5.37
N PRO A 31 13.36 -3.20 4.60
CA PRO A 31 12.00 -3.60 4.93
C PRO A 31 11.86 -5.14 5.01
N THR A 32 10.64 -5.68 5.03
CA THR A 32 10.44 -7.13 4.86
C THR A 32 10.67 -7.58 3.42
N LYS A 33 11.02 -8.86 3.23
CA LYS A 33 11.23 -9.47 1.90
C LYS A 33 10.05 -9.27 0.94
N ASN A 34 8.82 -9.31 1.46
CA ASN A 34 7.61 -9.16 0.67
C ASN A 34 7.37 -7.71 0.26
N ALA A 35 7.62 -6.75 1.16
CA ALA A 35 7.55 -5.34 0.84
C ALA A 35 8.53 -4.97 -0.27
N LEU A 36 9.78 -5.44 -0.18
CA LEU A 36 10.81 -5.16 -1.19
C LEU A 36 10.45 -5.72 -2.57
N LYS A 37 9.91 -6.94 -2.62
CA LYS A 37 9.41 -7.54 -3.86
C LYS A 37 8.21 -6.79 -4.43
N HIS A 38 7.32 -6.31 -3.58
CA HIS A 38 6.15 -5.55 -4.00
C HIS A 38 6.57 -4.23 -4.63
N TRP A 39 7.39 -3.45 -3.93
CA TRP A 39 7.95 -2.18 -4.39
C TRP A 39 8.71 -2.30 -5.71
N HIS A 40 9.55 -3.34 -5.86
CA HIS A 40 10.22 -3.60 -7.13
C HIS A 40 9.24 -3.92 -8.28
N ARG A 41 8.14 -4.64 -8.00
CA ARG A 41 7.11 -4.92 -9.03
C ARG A 41 6.30 -3.68 -9.40
N GLU A 42 5.99 -2.81 -8.44
CA GLU A 42 5.32 -1.54 -8.72
C GLU A 42 6.19 -0.68 -9.65
N LEU A 43 7.46 -0.50 -9.29
CA LEU A 43 8.43 0.24 -10.10
C LEU A 43 8.57 -0.36 -11.52
N ALA A 44 8.62 -1.69 -11.64
CA ALA A 44 8.71 -2.37 -12.94
C ALA A 44 7.44 -2.27 -13.79
N ARG A 45 6.28 -2.01 -13.19
CA ARG A 45 5.00 -1.84 -13.89
C ARG A 45 4.79 -0.41 -14.41
N GLY A 46 5.76 0.47 -14.22
CA GLY A 46 5.68 1.88 -14.66
C GLY A 46 4.83 2.75 -13.74
N ASN A 47 4.26 2.18 -12.68
CA ASN A 47 3.72 2.97 -11.57
C ASN A 47 4.89 3.33 -10.67
N ASP A 48 5.08 4.63 -10.46
CA ASP A 48 5.97 5.10 -9.40
C ASP A 48 5.62 4.42 -8.07
N LEU A 49 6.62 4.27 -7.19
CA LEU A 49 6.47 3.62 -5.90
C LEU A 49 5.31 4.27 -5.15
N SER A 50 4.21 3.54 -4.96
CA SER A 50 3.00 4.11 -4.39
C SER A 50 3.33 4.75 -3.04
N ALA A 51 3.16 6.07 -2.92
CA ALA A 51 3.55 6.84 -1.74
C ALA A 51 2.78 6.40 -0.47
N GLY A 52 1.70 5.62 -0.62
CA GLY A 52 0.91 5.11 0.48
C GLY A 52 0.15 3.83 0.15
N TYR A 53 -0.60 3.33 1.14
CA TYR A 53 -1.53 2.23 0.93
C TYR A 53 -2.70 2.73 0.07
N VAL A 54 -2.65 2.44 -1.22
CA VAL A 54 -3.77 2.69 -2.13
C VAL A 54 -4.67 1.46 -2.12
N ARG A 55 -5.87 1.58 -1.56
CA ARG A 55 -6.92 0.57 -1.78
C ARG A 55 -7.31 0.63 -3.24
N THR A 56 -6.79 -0.32 -4.02
CA THR A 56 -7.09 -0.46 -5.45
C THR A 56 -8.55 -0.82 -5.72
N LYS A 57 -9.30 -1.30 -4.72
CA LYS A 57 -10.71 -1.65 -4.87
C LYS A 57 -11.51 -1.25 -3.63
N HIS A 58 -12.33 -0.21 -3.76
CA HIS A 58 -13.37 0.05 -2.78
C HIS A 58 -14.43 -1.05 -2.92
N ARG A 59 -14.71 -1.77 -1.81
CA ARG A 59 -15.71 -2.85 -1.77
C ARG A 59 -17.12 -2.34 -2.06
N TYR A 60 -17.36 -1.04 -1.82
CA TYR A 60 -18.63 -0.38 -2.01
C TYR A 60 -18.45 0.86 -2.87
N SER A 61 -19.37 1.08 -3.81
CA SER A 61 -19.46 2.32 -4.58
C SER A 61 -19.83 3.49 -3.66
N ASP A 62 -19.62 4.72 -4.12
CA ASP A 62 -20.01 5.90 -3.35
C ASP A 62 -21.53 6.02 -3.22
N GLU A 63 -22.29 5.51 -4.19
CA GLU A 63 -23.74 5.37 -4.10
C GLU A 63 -24.15 4.42 -2.98
N GLN A 64 -23.54 3.23 -2.88
CA GLN A 64 -23.84 2.28 -1.80
C GLN A 64 -23.54 2.86 -0.42
N LYS A 65 -22.49 3.68 -0.30
CA LYS A 65 -22.21 4.41 0.95
C LYS A 65 -23.26 5.47 1.25
N ARG A 66 -23.68 6.26 0.25
CA ARG A 66 -24.74 7.26 0.41
C ARG A 66 -26.04 6.63 0.83
N THR A 67 -26.47 5.55 0.17
CA THR A 67 -27.69 4.83 0.54
C THR A 67 -27.61 4.29 1.97
N ALA A 68 -26.45 3.79 2.42
CA ALA A 68 -26.30 3.34 3.80
C ALA A 68 -26.40 4.51 4.80
N VAL A 69 -25.88 5.68 4.46
CA VAL A 69 -25.99 6.90 5.28
C VAL A 69 -27.43 7.42 5.29
N GLU A 70 -28.09 7.49 4.13
CA GLU A 70 -29.49 7.91 4.00
C GLU A 70 -30.43 6.96 4.76
N TYR A 71 -30.24 5.66 4.60
CA TYR A 71 -30.97 4.65 5.36
C TYR A 71 -30.77 4.82 6.86
N TYR A 72 -29.54 5.07 7.31
CA TYR A 72 -29.26 5.36 8.72
C TYR A 72 -29.93 6.66 9.18
N LEU A 73 -29.99 7.71 8.36
CA LEU A 73 -30.65 8.95 8.74
C LEU A 73 -32.18 8.80 8.80
N ASP A 74 -32.75 8.04 7.87
CA ASP A 74 -34.19 7.82 7.73
C ASP A 74 -34.74 6.81 8.76
N HIS A 75 -33.96 5.77 9.07
CA HIS A 75 -34.35 4.69 9.99
C HIS A 75 -33.67 4.80 11.37
N GLY A 76 -32.70 5.69 11.54
CA GLY A 76 -31.82 5.81 12.71
C GLY A 76 -32.37 6.67 13.82
N ARG A 77 -33.56 6.31 14.31
CA ARG A 77 -33.85 6.34 15.75
C ARG A 77 -34.78 5.19 16.10
N ARG A 78 -34.20 4.01 16.26
CA ARG A 78 -34.72 3.04 17.25
C ARG A 78 -33.61 2.73 18.26
N LEU A 79 -33.37 3.72 19.12
CA LEU A 79 -32.95 3.46 20.50
C LEU A 79 -34.25 3.10 21.24
N ALA A 80 -34.64 1.83 21.19
CA ALA A 80 -35.66 1.28 22.08
C ALA A 80 -34.96 0.29 23.01
#